data_AF-A0A3C1BCK4-F1
#
_entry.id   AF-A0A3C1BCK4-F1
#
_cell.length_a   1.000
_cell.length_b   1.000
_cell.length_c   1.000
_cell.angle_alpha   90.00
_cell.angle_beta   90.00
_cell.angle_gamma   90.00
#
_symmetry.space_group_name_H-M   'P 1'
#
loop_
_entity.id
_entity.type
_entity.pdbx_description
1 polymer ?
#
loop_
_entity_poly.entity_id
_entity_poly.type
_entity_poly.pdbx_seq_one_letter_code
_entity_poly.pdbx_strand_id
1 'polypeptide(L)'
;MENEFDDVMRKRTDADLIKILSGSPDDYQPAALEAARNEFERRSLSEAEIKTVTQEIIHEQEIDETKANTPLGVLWKILAFIFPGIILLMFAGIFKSDGYDRKAKEMVKWTLYGFGFYVGIIVLINVLARIL
;
A
#
# COMPACT_ATOMS: atom_id res chain seq x y z
N MET A 1 -16.79 -29.71 -19.52
CA MET A 1 -15.88 -28.80 -20.25
C MET A 1 -14.79 -28.44 -19.29
N GLU A 2 -13.53 -28.56 -19.69
CA GLU A 2 -12.41 -28.12 -18.87
C GLU A 2 -12.49 -26.61 -18.73
N ASN A 3 -12.46 -26.10 -17.49
CA ASN A 3 -12.58 -24.68 -17.23
C ASN A 3 -11.21 -24.04 -17.45
N GLU A 4 -11.14 -22.96 -18.22
CA GLU A 4 -9.88 -22.30 -18.58
C GLU A 4 -9.07 -21.81 -17.37
N PHE A 5 -9.73 -21.66 -16.20
CA PHE A 5 -9.11 -21.23 -14.96
C PHE A 5 -8.61 -22.39 -14.07
N ASP A 6 -8.93 -23.66 -14.39
CA ASP A 6 -8.57 -24.81 -13.54
C ASP A 6 -7.07 -24.91 -13.27
N ASP A 7 -6.25 -24.74 -14.32
CA ASP A 7 -4.78 -24.78 -14.21
C ASP A 7 -4.22 -23.59 -13.42
N VAL A 8 -4.88 -22.44 -13.49
CA VAL A 8 -4.49 -21.25 -12.73
C VAL A 8 -4.80 -21.47 -11.26
N MET A 9 -5.99 -21.97 -10.94
CA MET A 9 -6.44 -22.20 -9.56
C MET A 9 -5.63 -23.30 -8.87
N ARG A 10 -5.22 -24.36 -9.59
CA ARG A 10 -4.31 -25.39 -9.04
C ARG A 10 -2.95 -24.84 -8.60
N LYS A 11 -2.45 -23.78 -9.22
CA LYS A 11 -1.15 -23.15 -8.88
C LYS A 11 -1.26 -22.16 -7.73
N ARG A 12 -2.47 -21.79 -7.30
CA ARG A 12 -2.72 -20.86 -6.20
C ARG A 12 -2.53 -21.53 -4.85
N THR A 13 -2.12 -20.75 -3.86
CA THR A 13 -2.07 -21.17 -2.45
C THR A 13 -3.48 -21.26 -1.86
N ASP A 14 -3.62 -21.91 -0.72
CA ASP A 14 -4.91 -21.99 -0.02
C ASP A 14 -5.39 -20.60 0.42
N ALA A 15 -4.46 -19.74 0.84
CA ALA A 15 -4.75 -18.34 1.17
C ALA A 15 -5.30 -17.57 -0.04
N ASP A 16 -4.69 -17.74 -1.22
CA ASP A 16 -5.17 -17.12 -2.46
C ASP A 16 -6.58 -17.61 -2.83
N LEU A 17 -6.84 -18.92 -2.72
CA LEU A 17 -8.16 -19.49 -3.01
C LEU A 17 -9.23 -18.98 -2.04
N ILE A 18 -8.92 -18.95 -0.74
CA ILE A 18 -9.83 -18.41 0.28
C ILE A 18 -10.09 -16.93 0.02
N LYS A 19 -9.07 -16.15 -0.35
CA LYS A 19 -9.21 -14.73 -0.67
C LYS A 19 -10.09 -14.49 -1.89
N ILE A 20 -9.96 -15.31 -2.94
CA ILE A 20 -10.80 -15.24 -4.15
C ILE A 20 -12.26 -15.57 -3.80
N LEU A 21 -12.49 -16.66 -3.05
CA LEU A 21 -13.83 -17.12 -2.69
C LEU A 21 -14.52 -16.22 -1.65
N SER A 22 -13.76 -15.51 -0.84
CA SER A 22 -14.26 -14.57 0.18
C SER A 22 -14.37 -13.13 -0.34
N GLY A 23 -13.85 -12.85 -1.54
CA GLY A 23 -13.91 -11.55 -2.20
C GLY A 23 -15.28 -11.21 -2.79
N SER A 24 -15.41 -10.04 -3.40
CA SER A 24 -16.65 -9.67 -4.11
C SER A 24 -16.81 -10.53 -5.37
N PRO A 25 -17.98 -11.18 -5.59
CA PRO A 25 -18.23 -11.96 -6.79
C PRO A 25 -18.12 -11.15 -8.09
N ASP A 26 -18.30 -9.83 -8.02
CA ASP A 26 -18.24 -8.91 -9.17
C ASP A 26 -16.81 -8.66 -9.67
N ASP A 27 -15.79 -8.93 -8.83
CA ASP A 27 -14.38 -8.72 -9.18
C ASP A 27 -13.82 -9.87 -10.06
N TYR A 28 -14.56 -10.97 -10.17
CA TYR A 28 -14.11 -12.19 -10.84
C TYR A 28 -15.12 -12.67 -11.89
N GLN A 29 -14.59 -13.31 -12.93
CA GLN A 29 -15.45 -14.00 -13.88
C GLN A 29 -16.13 -15.20 -13.20
N PRO A 30 -17.41 -15.48 -13.48
CA PRO A 30 -18.11 -16.62 -12.88
C PRO A 30 -17.39 -17.96 -13.07
N ALA A 31 -16.78 -18.17 -14.25
CA ALA A 31 -15.98 -19.36 -14.52
C ALA A 31 -14.75 -19.46 -13.61
N ALA A 32 -14.10 -18.34 -13.26
CA ALA A 32 -12.97 -18.35 -12.33
C ALA A 32 -13.41 -18.68 -10.89
N LEU A 33 -14.57 -18.16 -10.45
CA LEU A 33 -15.13 -18.50 -9.15
C LEU A 33 -15.52 -19.98 -9.06
N GLU A 34 -16.05 -20.55 -10.13
CA GLU A 34 -16.38 -21.97 -10.22
C GLU A 34 -15.11 -22.84 -10.16
N ALA A 35 -14.06 -22.51 -10.92
CA ALA A 35 -12.78 -23.21 -10.87
C ALA A 35 -12.13 -23.12 -9.47
N ALA A 36 -12.20 -21.95 -8.83
CA ALA A 36 -11.67 -21.75 -7.47
C ALA A 36 -12.43 -22.61 -6.45
N ARG A 37 -13.76 -22.69 -6.57
CA ARG A 37 -14.59 -23.53 -5.71
C ARG A 37 -14.28 -25.01 -5.90
N ASN A 38 -14.20 -25.47 -7.15
CA ASN A 38 -13.88 -26.85 -7.48
C ASN A 38 -12.49 -27.25 -6.96
N GLU A 39 -11.50 -26.38 -7.09
CA GLU A 39 -10.16 -26.62 -6.55
C GLU A 39 -10.14 -26.62 -5.01
N PHE A 40 -10.87 -25.70 -4.38
CA PHE A 40 -11.00 -25.64 -2.93
C PHE A 40 -11.65 -26.92 -2.37
N GLU A 41 -12.74 -27.39 -2.98
CA GLU A 41 -13.40 -28.67 -2.63
C GLU A 41 -12.47 -29.87 -2.88
N ARG A 42 -11.73 -29.87 -3.99
CA ARG A 42 -10.75 -30.92 -4.33
C ARG A 42 -9.64 -31.03 -3.27
N ARG A 43 -9.20 -29.91 -2.69
CA ARG A 43 -8.20 -29.89 -1.61
C ARG A 43 -8.76 -30.36 -0.28
N SER A 44 -10.09 -30.39 -0.11
CA SER A 44 -10.78 -30.90 1.07
C SER A 44 -10.20 -30.36 2.38
N LEU A 45 -9.92 -29.04 2.39
CA LEU A 45 -9.38 -28.35 3.57
C LEU A 45 -10.34 -28.52 4.74
N SER A 46 -9.80 -28.93 5.89
CA SER A 46 -10.56 -29.03 7.13
C SER A 46 -10.98 -27.65 7.64
N GLU A 47 -12.06 -27.58 8.42
CA GLU A 47 -12.47 -26.32 9.07
C GLU A 47 -11.35 -25.68 9.91
N ALA A 48 -10.48 -26.51 10.50
CA ALA A 48 -9.32 -26.05 11.24
C ALA A 48 -8.28 -25.36 10.35
N GLU A 49 -7.98 -25.94 9.18
CA GLU A 49 -7.05 -25.34 8.21
C GLU A 49 -7.61 -24.05 7.61
N ILE A 50 -8.90 -24.03 7.26
CA ILE A 50 -9.59 -22.82 6.77
C ILE A 50 -9.49 -21.71 7.80
N LYS A 51 -9.72 -22.03 9.07
CA LYS A 51 -9.62 -21.05 10.17
C LYS A 51 -8.20 -20.51 10.34
N THR A 52 -7.19 -21.37 10.30
CA THR A 52 -5.79 -20.94 10.40
C THR A 52 -5.42 -20.01 9.25
N VAL A 53 -5.72 -20.38 8.01
CA VAL A 53 -5.42 -19.55 6.83
C VAL A 53 -6.19 -18.24 6.87
N THR A 54 -7.44 -18.24 7.32
CA THR A 54 -8.22 -17.00 7.50
C THR A 54 -7.58 -16.08 8.54
N GLN A 55 -7.09 -16.63 9.65
CA GLN A 55 -6.39 -15.84 10.66
C GLN A 55 -5.07 -15.27 10.14
N GLU A 56 -4.33 -16.01 9.32
CA GLU A 56 -3.12 -15.51 8.66
C GLU A 56 -3.43 -14.33 7.72
N ILE A 57 -4.50 -14.42 6.93
CA ILE A 57 -4.95 -13.33 6.04
C ILE A 57 -5.31 -12.08 6.86
N ILE A 58 -6.07 -12.23 7.94
CA ILE A 58 -6.44 -11.12 8.82
C ILE A 58 -5.19 -10.49 9.43
N HIS A 59 -4.26 -11.31 9.91
CA HIS A 59 -3.02 -10.82 10.50
C HIS A 59 -2.14 -10.06 9.50
N GLU A 60 -2.05 -10.53 8.26
CA GLU A 60 -1.34 -9.83 7.18
C GLU A 60 -2.00 -8.48 6.85
N GLN A 61 -3.34 -8.44 6.80
CA GLN A 61 -4.09 -7.19 6.63
C GLN A 61 -3.84 -6.20 7.77
N GLU A 62 -3.84 -6.66 9.02
CA GLU A 62 -3.53 -5.81 10.18
C GLU A 62 -2.11 -5.23 10.10
N ILE A 63 -1.14 -6.02 9.64
CA ILE A 63 0.24 -5.58 9.43
C ILE A 63 0.29 -4.49 8.34
N ASP A 64 -0.40 -4.71 7.22
CA ASP A 64 -0.41 -3.76 6.10
C ASP A 64 -1.13 -2.46 6.49
N GLU A 65 -2.25 -2.53 7.21
CA GLU A 65 -2.90 -1.35 7.77
C GLU A 65 -2.01 -0.61 8.76
N THR A 66 -1.26 -1.33 9.60
CA THR A 66 -0.31 -0.74 10.55
C THR A 66 0.82 -0.02 9.82
N LYS A 67 1.39 -0.64 8.77
CA LYS A 67 2.40 -0.01 7.91
C LYS A 67 1.85 1.23 7.22
N ALA A 68 0.68 1.14 6.60
CA ALA A 68 0.03 2.23 5.89
C ALA A 68 -0.22 3.45 6.79
N ASN A 69 -0.54 3.21 8.06
CA ASN A 69 -0.81 4.26 9.04
C ASN A 69 0.41 4.73 9.84
N THR A 70 1.59 4.15 9.61
CA THR A 70 2.82 4.54 10.32
C THR A 70 3.20 5.99 9.96
N PRO A 71 3.30 6.91 10.94
CA PRO A 71 3.64 8.31 10.68
C PRO A 71 5.11 8.48 10.27
N LEU A 72 5.40 9.60 9.63
CA LEU A 72 6.78 9.99 9.38
C LEU A 72 7.43 10.48 10.68
N GLY A 73 8.62 9.97 10.98
CA GLY A 73 9.39 10.36 12.15
C GLY A 73 9.73 11.85 12.14
N VAL A 74 9.84 12.45 13.33
CA VAL A 74 10.07 13.91 13.48
C VAL A 74 11.35 14.36 12.78
N LEU A 75 12.44 13.58 12.88
CA LEU A 75 13.70 13.89 12.21
C LEU A 75 13.54 13.97 10.68
N TRP A 76 12.77 13.06 10.09
CA TRP A 76 12.49 13.08 8.67
C TRP A 76 11.63 14.28 8.26
N LYS A 77 10.69 14.71 9.11
CA LYS A 77 9.89 15.93 8.88
C LYS A 77 10.77 17.18 8.86
N ILE A 78 11.69 17.28 9.82
CA ILE A 78 12.66 18.39 9.89
C ILE A 78 13.57 18.39 8.66
N LEU A 79 14.11 17.22 8.29
CA LEU A 79 14.98 17.08 7.13
C LEU A 79 14.26 17.47 5.82
N ALA A 80 13.01 17.02 5.66
CA ALA A 80 12.16 17.38 4.54
C ALA A 80 11.87 18.87 4.43
N PHE A 81 11.71 19.54 5.57
CA PHE A 81 11.49 20.97 5.61
C PHE A 81 12.74 21.79 5.30
N ILE A 82 13.89 21.46 5.90
CA ILE A 82 15.14 22.23 5.76
C ILE A 82 15.81 21.98 4.41
N PHE A 83 15.74 20.75 3.89
CA PHE A 83 16.36 20.38 2.62
C PHE A 83 15.31 19.88 1.62
N PRO A 84 14.38 20.75 1.20
CA PRO A 84 13.34 20.34 0.28
C PRO A 84 13.97 20.08 -1.10
N GLY A 85 13.84 18.85 -1.61
CA GLY A 85 14.52 18.45 -2.83
C GLY A 85 14.05 17.11 -3.41
N ILE A 86 14.46 16.85 -4.65
CA ILE A 86 14.05 15.66 -5.42
C ILE A 86 14.44 14.34 -4.75
N ILE A 87 15.58 14.30 -4.04
CA ILE A 87 16.04 13.10 -3.32
C ILE A 87 15.01 12.66 -2.26
N LEU A 88 14.42 13.59 -1.52
CA LEU A 88 13.42 13.25 -0.50
C LEU A 88 12.08 12.81 -1.12
N LEU A 89 11.76 13.30 -2.31
CA LEU A 89 10.61 12.79 -3.08
C LEU A 89 10.85 11.36 -3.57
N MET A 90 12.09 10.98 -3.90
CA MET A 90 12.42 9.58 -4.21
C MET A 90 12.20 8.68 -3.00
N PHE A 91 12.62 9.11 -1.79
CA PHE A 91 12.32 8.37 -0.56
C PHE A 91 10.82 8.25 -0.29
N ALA A 92 10.02 9.28 -0.59
CA ALA A 92 8.57 9.18 -0.51
C ALA A 92 8.01 8.10 -1.45
N GLY A 93 8.58 7.97 -2.65
CA GLY A 93 8.25 6.90 -3.60
C GLY A 93 8.56 5.50 -3.04
N ILE A 94 9.73 5.32 -2.43
CA ILE A 94 10.13 4.07 -1.78
C ILE A 94 9.19 3.72 -0.62
N PHE A 95 8.86 4.69 0.24
CA PHE A 95 7.90 4.45 1.31
C PHE A 95 6.52 4.04 0.80
N LYS A 96 6.09 4.59 -0.34
CA LYS A 96 4.83 4.20 -0.96
C LYS A 96 4.88 2.77 -1.52
N SER A 97 5.99 2.36 -2.14
CA SER A 97 6.13 0.99 -2.64
C SER A 97 6.18 -0.05 -1.53
N ASP A 98 6.70 0.32 -0.36
CA ASP A 98 6.82 -0.55 0.81
C ASP A 98 5.53 -0.61 1.66
N GLY A 99 4.44 0.04 1.21
CA GLY A 99 3.16 0.07 1.90
C GLY A 99 3.04 1.13 3.01
N TYR A 100 4.03 2.02 3.18
CA TYR A 100 4.00 3.11 4.15
C TYR A 100 3.33 4.38 3.59
N ASP A 101 2.04 4.27 3.26
CA ASP A 101 1.27 5.35 2.60
C ASP A 101 1.29 6.68 3.35
N ARG A 102 1.01 6.68 4.66
CA ARG A 102 1.01 7.90 5.46
C ARG A 102 2.40 8.53 5.51
N LYS A 103 3.44 7.72 5.70
CA LYS A 103 4.84 8.18 5.75
C LYS A 103 5.23 8.89 4.45
N ALA A 104 4.89 8.29 3.31
CA ALA A 104 5.11 8.87 1.99
C ALA A 104 4.40 10.22 1.82
N LYS A 105 3.10 10.27 2.17
CA LYS A 105 2.30 11.51 2.10
C LYS A 105 2.87 12.62 2.99
N GLU A 106 3.24 12.29 4.23
CA GLU A 106 3.85 13.24 5.15
C GLU A 106 5.20 13.76 4.60
N MET A 107 6.03 12.91 4.00
CA MET A 107 7.31 13.33 3.41
C MET A 107 7.10 14.39 2.34
N VAL A 108 6.23 14.11 1.35
CA VAL A 108 5.90 15.05 0.28
C VAL A 108 5.36 16.36 0.86
N LYS A 109 4.45 16.28 1.83
CA LYS A 109 3.86 17.45 2.49
C LYS A 109 4.91 18.34 3.14
N TRP A 110 5.83 17.78 3.92
CA TRP A 110 6.88 18.54 4.60
C TRP A 110 7.92 19.10 3.62
N THR A 111 8.23 18.37 2.53
CA THR A 111 9.06 18.88 1.44
C THR A 111 8.42 20.09 0.75
N LEU A 112 7.12 20.06 0.48
CA LEU A 112 6.39 21.20 -0.10
C LEU A 112 6.35 22.40 0.84
N TYR A 113 6.20 22.18 2.15
CA TYR A 113 6.30 23.25 3.15
C TYR A 113 7.68 23.90 3.16
N GLY A 114 8.75 23.10 3.08
CA GLY A 114 10.11 23.61 2.92
C GLY A 114 10.24 24.49 1.68
N PHE A 115 9.83 23.99 0.51
CA PHE A 115 9.88 24.76 -0.74
C PHE A 115 9.13 26.09 -0.63
N GLY A 116 7.88 26.07 -0.14
CA GLY A 116 7.09 27.28 0.03
C GLY A 116 7.72 28.28 0.99
N PHE A 117 8.34 27.81 2.07
CA PHE A 117 9.04 28.64 3.04
C PHE A 117 10.23 29.38 2.41
N TYR A 118 11.11 28.67 1.69
CA TYR A 118 12.26 29.30 1.03
C TYR A 118 11.86 30.26 -0.09
N VAL A 119 10.85 29.92 -0.89
CA VAL A 119 10.29 30.84 -1.89
C VAL A 119 9.76 32.11 -1.22
N GLY A 120 9.04 31.97 -0.10
CA GLY A 120 8.55 33.11 0.68
C GLY A 120 9.66 34.02 1.18
N ILE A 121 10.75 33.45 1.72
CA ILE A 121 11.94 34.22 2.14
C ILE A 121 12.57 34.96 0.97
N ILE A 122 12.75 34.30 -0.18
CA ILE A 122 13.34 34.92 -1.37
C ILE A 122 12.49 36.09 -1.84
N VAL A 123 11.17 35.93 -1.91
CA VAL A 123 10.24 37.01 -2.28
C VAL A 123 10.35 38.18 -1.29
N LEU A 124 10.36 37.90 0.02
CA LEU A 124 10.48 38.93 1.06
C LEU A 124 11.78 39.73 0.90
N ILE A 125 12.92 39.04 0.72
CA ILE A 125 14.23 39.69 0.51
C ILE A 125 14.20 40.59 -0.72
N ASN A 126 13.63 40.11 -1.83
CA ASN A 126 13.51 40.89 -3.06
C ASN A 126 12.63 42.13 -2.88
N VAL A 127 11.56 42.05 -2.09
CA VAL A 127 10.71 43.20 -1.79
C VAL A 127 11.44 44.22 -0.91
N LEU A 128 12.10 43.76 0.16
CA LEU A 128 12.85 44.64 1.06
C LEU A 128 14.01 45.35 0.35
N ALA A 129 14.73 44.63 -0.51
CA ALA A 129 15.82 45.19 -1.30
C ALA A 129 15.39 46.22 -2.36
N ARG A 130 14.08 46.32 -2.67
CA ARG A 130 13.53 47.36 -3.54
C ARG A 130 13.03 48.58 -2.79
N ILE A 131 12.82 48.46 -1.48
CA ILE A 131 12.29 49.53 -0.61
C ILE A 131 13.42 50.28 0.08
N LEU A 132 14.52 49.58 0.42
CA LEU A 132 15.79 50.16 0.89
C LEU A 132 16.62 50.70 -0.27
#